data_AF-A0AAU2MMW3-F1
#
_entry.id   AF-A0AAU2MMW3-F1
#
_cell.length_a   1.000
_cell.length_b   1.000
_cell.length_c   1.000
_cell.angle_alpha   90.00
_cell.angle_beta   90.00
_cell.angle_gamma   90.00
#
_symmetry.space_group_name_H-M   'P 1'
#
loop_
_entity.id
_entity.type
_entity.pdbx_description
1 polymer ?
#
loop_
_entity_poly.entity_id
_entity_poly.type
_entity_poly.pdbx_seq_one_letter_code
_entity_poly.pdbx_strand_id
1 'polypeptide(L)'
;MSRTRVSRRSCLRRREADRVLPDDPAAVNFVVARDLVRAHDLAALTDDIFVPAGNKASAAVPGTAVHDAMQYALDDYNTDAKLTDSLAAMLIVIAVGYSVIAVANSMAMAAHGRRRDYAVMKSAGGTVRQLLKLAVGGTALLVVVGAGLGVLVTLPPLAGMASGLSQATSSDVSLHLNDGAIVTAIVGTLAAAVLAGVMVTGRTLRKSA
;
A
#
# COMPACT_ATOMS: atom_id res chain seq x y z
N MET A 1 -4.84 61.50 -6.48
CA MET A 1 -5.54 61.29 -5.18
C MET A 1 -6.45 60.07 -5.27
N SER A 2 -5.93 58.88 -4.99
CA SER A 2 -6.69 57.62 -5.00
C SER A 2 -6.87 57.13 -3.56
N ARG A 3 -8.12 57.09 -3.08
CA ARG A 3 -8.48 56.58 -1.74
C ARG A 3 -8.75 55.09 -1.82
N THR A 4 -7.78 54.28 -1.40
CA THR A 4 -7.92 52.83 -1.22
C THR A 4 -8.66 52.55 0.08
N ARG A 5 -9.96 52.25 0.02
CA ARG A 5 -10.77 51.85 1.17
C ARG A 5 -10.71 50.32 1.31
N VAL A 6 -9.61 49.78 1.84
CA VAL A 6 -9.50 48.34 2.15
C VAL A 6 -10.34 48.03 3.40
N SER A 7 -11.59 47.64 3.12
CA SER A 7 -12.37 46.61 3.78
C SER A 7 -11.92 46.18 5.20
N ARG A 8 -12.51 46.81 6.23
CA ARG A 8 -12.53 46.29 7.61
C ARG A 8 -13.17 44.90 7.72
N ARG A 9 -13.98 44.47 6.74
CA ARG A 9 -14.66 43.16 6.74
C ARG A 9 -13.71 41.99 6.44
N SER A 10 -12.64 42.19 5.68
CA SER A 10 -11.65 41.14 5.37
C SER A 10 -10.77 40.76 6.55
N CYS A 11 -10.51 41.69 7.49
CA CYS A 11 -9.75 41.38 8.71
C CYS A 11 -10.55 40.53 9.72
N LEU A 12 -11.88 40.66 9.74
CA LEU A 12 -12.74 39.90 10.66
C LEU A 12 -12.84 38.42 10.25
N ARG A 13 -12.99 38.13 8.95
CA ARG A 13 -12.98 36.74 8.43
C ARG A 13 -11.66 36.01 8.65
N ARG A 14 -10.54 36.75 8.73
CA ARG A 14 -9.19 36.21 8.96
C ARG A 14 -9.08 35.54 10.33
N ARG A 15 -9.69 36.13 11.37
CA ARG A 15 -9.64 35.57 12.75
C ARG A 15 -10.50 34.33 12.95
N GLU A 16 -11.51 34.10 12.12
CA GLU A 16 -12.34 32.90 12.22
C GLU A 16 -11.72 31.70 11.49
N ALA A 17 -11.04 31.93 10.36
CA ALA A 17 -10.35 30.86 9.63
C ALA A 17 -9.10 30.34 10.37
N ASP A 18 -8.29 31.25 10.93
CA ASP A 18 -7.10 30.90 11.74
C ASP A 18 -7.46 30.18 13.06
N ARG A 19 -8.75 30.14 13.44
CA ARG A 19 -9.21 29.50 14.68
C ARG A 19 -9.65 28.05 14.49
N VAL A 20 -9.77 27.59 13.25
CA VAL A 20 -10.36 26.29 12.89
C VAL A 20 -9.31 25.30 12.37
N LEU A 21 -8.18 25.76 11.83
CA LEU A 21 -7.11 24.90 11.35
C LEU A 21 -5.88 24.93 12.29
N PRO A 22 -5.24 23.79 12.60
CA PRO A 22 -3.97 23.76 13.32
C PRO A 22 -2.87 24.51 12.55
N ASP A 23 -1.91 25.09 13.27
CA ASP A 23 -0.73 25.74 12.69
C ASP A 23 0.16 24.72 11.97
N ASP A 24 -0.07 24.51 10.67
CA ASP A 24 0.79 23.69 9.81
C ASP A 24 2.07 24.48 9.45
N PRO A 25 3.28 24.05 9.87
CA PRO A 25 4.52 24.76 9.60
C PRO A 25 4.90 24.79 8.10
N ALA A 26 4.22 24.00 7.26
CA ALA A 26 4.37 23.97 5.80
C ALA A 26 3.37 24.86 5.05
N ALA A 27 2.33 25.39 5.72
CA ALA A 27 1.32 26.23 5.10
C ALA A 27 1.85 27.66 4.92
N VAL A 28 2.51 27.92 3.80
CA VAL A 28 2.96 29.29 3.49
C VAL A 28 1.76 30.12 3.05
N ASN A 29 1.36 31.07 3.91
CA ASN A 29 0.19 31.93 3.75
C ASN A 29 0.37 32.98 2.64
N PHE A 30 0.40 32.56 1.38
CA PHE A 30 0.36 33.46 0.22
C PHE A 30 -1.07 33.56 -0.32
N VAL A 31 -1.65 34.76 -0.28
CA VAL A 31 -2.94 35.04 -0.90
C VAL A 31 -2.69 35.39 -2.37
N VAL A 32 -2.93 34.44 -3.26
CA VAL A 32 -2.80 34.63 -4.71
C VAL A 32 -4.11 35.13 -5.29
N ALA A 33 -4.05 36.03 -6.28
CA ALA A 33 -5.24 36.51 -6.98
C ALA A 33 -5.91 35.37 -7.75
N ARG A 34 -7.23 35.21 -7.60
CA ARG A 34 -8.02 34.12 -8.21
C ARG A 34 -7.89 34.06 -9.73
N ASP A 35 -7.75 35.21 -10.38
CA ASP A 35 -7.59 35.32 -11.83
C ASP A 35 -6.23 34.82 -12.31
N LEU A 36 -5.19 34.98 -11.48
CA LEU A 36 -3.85 34.47 -11.76
C LEU A 36 -3.81 32.93 -11.65
N VAL A 37 -4.48 32.38 -10.64
CA VAL A 37 -4.62 30.92 -10.47
C VAL A 37 -5.39 30.32 -11.65
N ARG A 38 -6.54 30.89 -12.02
CA ARG A 38 -7.30 30.43 -13.20
C ARG A 38 -6.51 30.45 -14.51
N ALA A 39 -5.58 31.38 -14.67
CA ALA A 39 -4.78 31.47 -15.88
C ALA A 39 -3.65 30.43 -15.95
N HIS A 40 -3.20 29.89 -14.82
CA HIS A 40 -2.01 29.02 -14.75
C HIS A 40 -2.32 27.60 -14.29
N ASP A 41 -3.24 27.43 -13.34
CA ASP A 41 -3.62 26.14 -12.77
C ASP A 41 -5.07 26.19 -12.25
N LEU A 42 -6.00 25.63 -13.03
CA LEU A 42 -7.39 25.52 -12.60
C LEU A 42 -7.58 24.50 -11.49
N ALA A 43 -6.73 23.47 -11.39
CA ALA A 43 -6.86 22.43 -10.37
C ALA A 43 -6.50 22.94 -8.97
N ALA A 44 -5.74 24.03 -8.88
CA ALA A 44 -5.46 24.73 -7.63
C ALA A 44 -6.66 25.55 -7.09
N LEU A 45 -7.74 25.70 -7.86
CA LEU A 45 -8.97 26.30 -7.36
C LEU A 45 -9.77 25.27 -6.57
N THR A 46 -10.14 25.59 -5.34
CA THR A 46 -11.09 24.77 -4.57
C THR A 46 -12.43 24.74 -5.30
N ASP A 47 -12.84 23.55 -5.73
CA ASP A 47 -14.15 23.30 -6.36
C ASP A 47 -15.28 23.18 -5.32
N ASP A 48 -14.93 22.95 -4.05
CA ASP A 48 -15.87 22.81 -2.94
C ASP A 48 -16.05 24.10 -2.13
N ILE A 49 -17.29 24.37 -1.74
CA ILE A 49 -17.63 25.52 -0.89
C ILE A 49 -18.21 25.01 0.43
N PHE A 50 -17.44 25.15 1.51
CA PHE A 50 -17.91 24.83 2.86
C PHE A 50 -18.93 25.87 3.36
N VAL A 51 -20.11 25.40 3.76
CA VAL A 51 -21.16 26.24 4.35
C VAL A 51 -21.13 26.09 5.87
N PRO A 52 -21.04 27.18 6.65
CA PRO A 52 -21.03 27.11 8.10
C PRO A 52 -22.30 26.50 8.69
N ALA A 53 -22.15 25.75 9.80
CA ALA A 53 -23.26 25.17 10.55
C ALA A 53 -24.21 26.28 11.05
N GLY A 54 -25.38 26.40 10.42
CA GLY A 54 -26.37 27.45 10.70
C GLY A 54 -26.87 28.18 9.45
N ASN A 55 -26.13 28.09 8.34
CA ASN A 55 -26.56 28.61 7.04
C ASN A 55 -27.12 27.48 6.19
N LYS A 56 -28.31 27.67 5.61
CA LYS A 56 -28.84 26.72 4.61
C LYS A 56 -28.15 26.95 3.28
N ALA A 57 -27.54 25.90 2.74
CA ALA A 57 -27.05 25.91 1.36
C ALA A 57 -28.24 26.14 0.42
N SER A 58 -28.20 27.23 -0.36
CA SER A 58 -29.17 27.43 -1.44
C SER A 58 -28.65 26.71 -2.67
N ALA A 59 -29.30 25.63 -3.08
CA ALA A 59 -28.97 24.81 -4.26
C ALA A 59 -29.24 25.53 -5.61
N ALA A 60 -29.11 26.86 -5.65
CA ALA A 60 -29.65 27.69 -6.72
C ALA A 60 -28.66 27.98 -7.86
N VAL A 61 -27.44 27.45 -7.82
CA VAL A 61 -26.48 27.61 -8.92
C VAL A 61 -26.57 26.38 -9.85
N PRO A 62 -26.80 26.57 -11.17
CA PRO A 62 -26.79 25.46 -12.12
C PRO A 62 -25.46 24.71 -12.07
N GLY A 63 -25.50 23.39 -11.88
CA GLY A 63 -24.31 22.53 -11.83
C GLY A 63 -23.71 22.30 -10.43
N THR A 64 -24.30 22.84 -9.35
CA THR A 64 -23.83 22.56 -7.98
C THR A 64 -24.72 21.55 -7.26
N ALA A 65 -24.11 20.54 -6.64
CA ALA A 65 -24.79 19.61 -5.74
C ALA A 65 -24.42 19.92 -4.29
N VAL A 66 -25.40 19.87 -3.39
CA VAL A 66 -25.17 20.05 -1.94
C VAL A 66 -24.92 18.69 -1.33
N HIS A 67 -23.71 18.50 -0.81
CA HIS A 67 -23.32 17.29 -0.09
C HIS A 67 -23.15 17.58 1.40
N ASP A 68 -23.44 16.59 2.23
CA ASP A 68 -23.05 16.63 3.64
C ASP A 68 -21.52 16.57 3.73
N ALA A 69 -20.92 17.44 4.53
CA ALA A 69 -19.46 17.58 4.59
C ALA A 69 -18.77 16.30 5.08
N MET A 70 -19.39 15.54 6.00
CA MET A 70 -18.83 14.29 6.52
C MET A 70 -18.92 13.20 5.46
N GLN A 71 -20.07 13.04 4.80
CA GLN A 71 -20.23 12.04 3.75
C GLN A 71 -19.33 12.30 2.54
N TYR A 72 -19.21 13.55 2.11
CA TYR A 72 -18.33 13.91 1.00
C TYR A 72 -16.86 13.61 1.30
N ALA A 73 -16.37 13.98 2.48
CA ALA A 73 -15.01 13.65 2.90
C ALA A 73 -14.79 12.13 2.93
N LEU A 74 -15.75 11.37 3.48
CA LEU A 74 -15.65 9.92 3.54
C LEU A 74 -15.62 9.27 2.14
N ASP A 75 -16.44 9.74 1.20
CA ASP A 75 -16.52 9.21 -0.16
C ASP A 75 -15.24 9.52 -0.97
N ASP A 76 -14.68 10.73 -0.79
CA ASP A 76 -13.41 11.13 -1.37
C ASP A 76 -12.26 10.25 -0.83
N TYR A 77 -12.15 10.12 0.49
CA TYR A 77 -11.19 9.22 1.13
C TYR A 77 -11.32 7.77 0.65
N ASN A 78 -12.54 7.25 0.50
CA ASN A 78 -12.77 5.88 0.03
C ASN A 78 -12.36 5.70 -1.44
N THR A 79 -12.50 6.74 -2.26
CA THR A 79 -12.11 6.71 -3.67
C THR A 79 -10.60 6.64 -3.80
N ASP A 80 -9.88 7.51 -3.09
CA ASP A 80 -8.42 7.52 -3.03
C ASP A 80 -7.85 6.23 -2.44
N ALA A 81 -8.48 5.69 -1.39
CA ALA A 81 -8.10 4.42 -0.80
C ALA A 81 -8.18 3.26 -1.80
N LYS A 82 -9.23 3.20 -2.63
CA LYS A 82 -9.38 2.16 -3.67
C LYS A 82 -8.32 2.26 -4.75
N LEU A 83 -7.99 3.47 -5.19
CA LEU A 83 -6.93 3.72 -6.16
C LEU A 83 -5.58 3.23 -5.62
N THR A 84 -5.26 3.62 -4.38
CA THR A 84 -4.02 3.22 -3.70
C THR A 84 -3.95 1.70 -3.50
N ASP A 85 -5.04 1.07 -3.09
CA ASP A 85 -5.11 -0.39 -2.91
C ASP A 85 -4.92 -1.14 -4.23
N SER A 86 -5.53 -0.66 -5.31
CA SER A 86 -5.36 -1.26 -6.65
C SER A 86 -3.91 -1.18 -7.15
N LEU A 87 -3.24 -0.05 -6.91
CA LEU A 87 -1.82 0.14 -7.24
C LEU A 87 -0.94 -0.79 -6.40
N ALA A 88 -1.18 -0.87 -5.10
CA ALA A 88 -0.45 -1.77 -4.21
C ALA A 88 -0.63 -3.23 -4.64
N ALA A 89 -1.85 -3.66 -4.96
CA ALA A 89 -2.14 -5.00 -5.45
C ALA A 89 -1.39 -5.32 -6.75
N MET A 90 -1.36 -4.40 -7.71
CA MET A 90 -0.60 -4.58 -8.97
C MET A 90 0.90 -4.77 -8.70
N LEU A 91 1.49 -3.96 -7.82
CA LEU A 91 2.90 -4.07 -7.45
C LEU A 91 3.21 -5.40 -6.76
N ILE A 92 2.34 -5.84 -5.84
CA ILE A 92 2.47 -7.13 -5.15
C ILE A 92 2.46 -8.27 -6.17
N VAL A 93 1.51 -8.26 -7.11
CA VAL A 93 1.40 -9.31 -8.14
C VAL A 93 2.67 -9.39 -8.98
N ILE A 94 3.23 -8.25 -9.40
CA ILE A 94 4.46 -8.21 -10.19
C ILE A 94 5.65 -8.74 -9.37
N ALA A 95 5.80 -8.30 -8.11
CA ALA A 95 6.87 -8.73 -7.23
C ALA A 95 6.83 -10.25 -7.00
N VAL A 96 5.66 -10.79 -6.63
CA VAL A 96 5.46 -12.22 -6.43
C VAL A 96 5.71 -12.99 -7.72
N GLY A 97 5.19 -12.50 -8.85
CA GLY A 97 5.40 -13.12 -10.16
C GLY A 97 6.89 -13.26 -10.51
N TYR A 98 7.67 -12.20 -10.30
CA TYR A 98 9.11 -12.23 -10.51
C TYR A 98 9.83 -13.21 -9.57
N SER A 99 9.46 -13.23 -8.28
CA SER A 99 10.03 -14.18 -7.31
C SER A 99 9.78 -15.64 -7.71
N VAL A 100 8.59 -15.97 -8.22
CA VAL A 100 8.27 -17.33 -8.69
C VAL A 100 9.15 -17.73 -9.87
N ILE A 101 9.38 -16.82 -10.82
CA ILE A 101 10.27 -17.07 -11.97
C ILE A 101 11.71 -17.29 -11.50
N ALA A 102 12.20 -16.43 -10.59
CA ALA A 102 13.54 -16.54 -10.03
C ALA A 102 13.76 -17.88 -9.32
N VAL A 103 12.83 -18.27 -8.43
CA VAL A 103 12.88 -19.55 -7.71
C VAL A 103 12.81 -20.73 -8.68
N ALA A 104 11.96 -20.67 -9.70
CA ALA A 104 11.87 -21.72 -10.71
C ALA A 104 13.20 -21.90 -11.47
N ASN A 105 13.88 -20.81 -11.79
CA ASN A 105 15.20 -20.85 -12.42
C ASN A 105 16.26 -21.46 -11.50
N SER A 106 16.30 -21.04 -10.23
CA SER A 106 17.22 -21.62 -9.24
C SER A 106 16.98 -23.11 -9.04
N MET A 107 15.72 -23.55 -9.00
CA MET A 107 15.38 -24.97 -8.89
C MET A 107 15.74 -25.77 -10.13
N ALA A 108 15.56 -25.19 -11.32
CA ALA A 108 16.01 -25.83 -12.56
C ALA A 108 17.53 -26.06 -12.51
N MET A 109 18.30 -25.05 -12.13
CA MET A 109 19.75 -25.15 -11.92
C MET A 109 20.11 -26.25 -10.91
N ALA A 110 19.46 -26.24 -9.73
CA ALA A 110 19.70 -27.22 -8.68
C ALA A 110 19.35 -28.66 -9.11
N ALA A 111 18.33 -28.83 -9.95
CA ALA A 111 17.95 -30.14 -10.48
C ALA A 111 18.96 -30.65 -11.52
N HIS A 112 19.53 -29.78 -12.35
CA HIS A 112 20.57 -30.15 -13.30
C HIS A 112 21.85 -30.63 -12.62
N GLY A 113 22.29 -29.96 -11.54
CA GLY A 113 23.46 -30.36 -10.76
C GLY A 113 23.35 -31.77 -10.16
N ARG A 114 22.17 -32.13 -9.65
CA ARG A 114 21.94 -33.43 -8.98
C ARG A 114 21.82 -34.63 -9.94
N ARG A 115 21.70 -34.41 -11.26
CA ARG A 115 21.58 -35.51 -12.25
C ARG A 115 22.80 -36.44 -12.27
N ARG A 116 24.00 -35.89 -12.05
CA ARG A 116 25.24 -36.70 -11.95
C ARG A 116 25.22 -37.59 -10.71
N ASP A 117 24.83 -37.02 -9.57
CA ASP A 117 24.71 -37.76 -8.30
C ASP A 117 23.64 -38.87 -8.41
N TYR A 118 22.57 -38.63 -9.18
CA TYR A 118 21.54 -39.63 -9.44
C TYR A 118 22.05 -40.80 -10.29
N ALA A 119 22.89 -40.54 -11.30
CA ALA A 119 23.49 -41.59 -12.11
C ALA A 119 24.41 -42.49 -11.28
N VAL A 120 25.20 -41.90 -10.38
CA VAL A 120 26.08 -42.63 -9.46
C VAL A 120 25.27 -43.43 -8.44
N MET A 121 24.27 -42.82 -7.80
CA MET A 121 23.44 -43.51 -6.81
C MET A 121 22.59 -44.64 -7.42
N LYS A 122 22.14 -44.47 -8.67
CA LYS A 122 21.45 -45.54 -9.42
C LYS A 122 22.39 -46.70 -9.74
N SER A 123 23.66 -46.44 -10.05
CA SER A 123 24.66 -47.49 -10.27
C SER A 123 24.99 -48.28 -9.00
N ALA A 124 24.79 -47.67 -7.82
CA ALA A 124 24.93 -48.31 -6.51
C ALA A 124 23.63 -48.98 -5.99
N GLY A 125 22.54 -49.02 -6.78
CA GLY A 125 21.27 -49.63 -6.39
C GLY A 125 20.35 -48.75 -5.53
N GLY A 126 20.62 -47.45 -5.41
CA GLY A 126 19.82 -46.52 -4.60
C GLY A 126 18.42 -46.24 -5.16
N THR A 127 17.44 -46.04 -4.26
CA THR A 127 16.03 -45.90 -4.61
C THR A 127 15.59 -44.45 -4.85
N VAL A 128 14.76 -44.24 -5.89
CA VAL A 128 14.20 -42.93 -6.31
C VAL A 128 13.40 -42.23 -5.19
N ARG A 129 12.82 -42.99 -4.25
CA ARG A 129 12.03 -42.45 -3.13
C ARG A 129 12.87 -41.65 -2.13
N GLN A 130 14.11 -42.07 -1.87
CA GLN A 130 14.99 -41.42 -0.90
C GLN A 130 15.42 -40.03 -1.40
N LEU A 131 15.55 -39.92 -2.71
CA LEU A 131 15.87 -38.72 -3.43
C LEU A 131 14.74 -37.69 -3.45
N LEU A 132 13.51 -38.15 -3.68
CA LEU A 132 12.31 -37.33 -3.60
C LEU A 132 12.12 -36.77 -2.19
N LYS A 133 12.32 -37.58 -1.15
CA LYS A 133 12.25 -37.10 0.25
C LYS A 133 13.28 -36.02 0.54
N LEU A 134 14.52 -36.18 0.08
CA LEU A 134 15.58 -35.19 0.27
C LEU A 134 15.28 -33.89 -0.49
N ALA A 135 14.77 -34.00 -1.71
CA ALA A 135 14.37 -32.83 -2.51
C ALA A 135 13.23 -32.06 -1.84
N VAL A 136 12.17 -32.75 -1.40
CA VAL A 136 11.04 -32.14 -0.69
C VAL A 136 11.52 -31.49 0.62
N GLY A 137 12.36 -32.17 1.40
CA GLY A 137 12.93 -31.62 2.63
C GLY A 137 13.75 -30.35 2.40
N GLY A 138 14.61 -30.33 1.38
CA GLY A 138 15.40 -29.14 1.03
C GLY A 138 14.52 -27.96 0.60
N THR A 139 13.46 -28.24 -0.16
CA THR A 139 12.52 -27.20 -0.58
C THR A 139 11.68 -26.67 0.58
N ALA A 140 11.27 -27.53 1.51
CA ALA A 140 10.55 -27.12 2.72
C ALA A 140 11.43 -26.22 3.60
N LEU A 141 12.70 -26.58 3.78
CA LEU A 141 13.65 -25.75 4.53
C LEU A 141 13.83 -24.36 3.90
N LEU A 142 13.99 -24.30 2.57
CA LEU A 142 14.07 -23.04 1.83
C LEU A 142 12.84 -22.14 2.05
N VAL A 143 11.64 -22.73 2.03
CA VAL A 143 10.39 -21.99 2.28
C VAL A 143 10.33 -21.47 3.71
N VAL A 144 10.67 -22.30 4.71
CA VAL A 144 10.65 -21.88 6.13
C VAL A 144 11.65 -20.76 6.40
N VAL A 145 12.88 -20.90 5.90
CA VAL A 145 13.92 -19.88 6.07
C VAL A 145 13.55 -18.59 5.32
N GLY A 146 13.06 -18.70 4.09
CA GLY A 146 12.61 -17.56 3.30
C GLY A 146 11.46 -16.79 3.97
N ALA A 147 10.46 -17.52 4.50
CA ALA A 147 9.35 -16.91 5.24
C ALA A 147 9.84 -16.19 6.52
N GLY A 148 10.72 -16.83 7.30
CA GLY A 148 11.29 -16.23 8.51
C GLY A 148 12.08 -14.95 8.20
N LEU A 149 12.92 -14.98 7.17
CA LEU A 149 13.68 -13.80 6.73
C LEU A 149 12.77 -12.69 6.19
N GLY A 150 11.70 -13.05 5.46
CA GLY A 150 10.72 -12.09 4.95
C GLY A 150 10.01 -11.34 6.08
N VAL A 151 9.57 -12.05 7.12
CA VAL A 151 8.99 -11.43 8.32
C VAL A 151 10.01 -10.50 8.98
N LEU A 152 11.24 -10.98 9.19
CA LEU A 152 12.29 -10.23 9.86
C LEU A 152 12.64 -8.93 9.12
N VAL A 153 12.66 -8.94 7.78
CA VAL A 153 12.98 -7.75 6.97
C VAL A 153 11.84 -6.74 6.91
N THR A 154 10.60 -7.18 7.16
CA THR A 154 9.39 -6.33 7.07
C THR A 154 9.14 -5.55 8.36
N LEU A 155 9.58 -6.07 9.52
CA LEU A 155 9.38 -5.41 10.82
C LEU A 155 10.01 -4.01 10.92
N PRO A 156 11.27 -3.75 10.47
CA PRO A 156 11.88 -2.43 10.62
C PRO A 156 11.21 -1.33 9.79
N PRO A 157 10.87 -1.51 8.49
CA PRO A 157 10.10 -0.52 7.74
C PRO A 157 8.76 -0.19 8.40
N LEU A 158 8.06 -1.20 8.93
CA LEU A 158 6.78 -1.01 9.62
C LEU A 158 6.94 -0.17 10.90
N ALA A 159 7.95 -0.48 11.71
CA ALA A 159 8.28 0.32 12.89
C ALA A 159 8.72 1.75 12.54
N GLY A 160 9.43 1.92 11.42
CA GLY A 160 9.82 3.23 10.88
C GLY A 160 8.60 4.07 10.48
N MET A 161 7.65 3.49 9.74
CA MET A 161 6.40 4.18 9.39
C MET A 161 5.57 4.54 10.63
N ALA A 162 5.45 3.63 11.60
CA ALA A 162 4.71 3.87 12.84
C ALA A 162 5.32 5.01 13.67
N SER A 163 6.64 5.04 13.81
CA SER A 163 7.35 6.11 14.55
C SER A 163 7.33 7.45 13.81
N GLY A 164 7.43 7.45 12.47
CA GLY A 164 7.31 8.66 11.65
C GLY A 164 5.92 9.28 11.75
N LEU A 165 4.87 8.46 11.69
CA LEU A 165 3.48 8.93 11.77
C LEU A 165 3.13 9.44 13.17
N SER A 166 3.65 8.80 14.23
CA SER A 166 3.53 9.26 15.61
C SER A 166 4.16 10.64 15.82
N GLN A 167 5.35 10.88 15.27
CA GLN A 167 5.99 12.21 15.35
C GLN A 167 5.24 13.28 14.55
N ALA A 168 4.69 12.95 13.39
CA ALA A 168 3.99 13.91 12.54
C ALA A 168 2.63 14.35 13.13
N THR A 169 1.94 13.46 13.87
CA THR A 169 0.55 13.69 14.30
C THR A 169 0.45 14.22 15.75
N SER A 170 1.52 14.15 16.56
CA SER A 170 1.55 14.56 17.99
C SER A 170 0.42 13.97 18.86
N SER A 171 -0.23 12.91 18.38
CA SER A 171 -1.19 12.06 19.08
C SER A 171 -0.71 10.63 18.95
N ASP A 172 -0.89 9.81 19.99
CA ASP A 172 -0.59 8.38 19.92
C ASP A 172 -1.48 7.73 18.86
N VAL A 173 -0.92 7.56 17.66
CA VAL A 173 -1.56 6.81 16.58
C VAL A 173 -1.53 5.35 17.00
N SER A 174 -2.58 4.93 17.71
CA SER A 174 -2.87 3.51 17.87
C SER A 174 -3.05 2.94 16.48
N LEU A 175 -2.10 2.11 16.05
CA LEU A 175 -2.20 1.31 14.83
C LEU A 175 -3.45 0.44 14.97
N HIS A 176 -4.58 0.94 14.48
CA HIS A 176 -5.76 0.13 14.22
C HIS A 176 -5.44 -0.73 12.99
N LEU A 177 -4.63 -1.76 13.22
CA LEU A 177 -4.48 -2.86 12.29
C LEU A 177 -5.87 -3.50 12.20
N ASN A 178 -6.53 -3.32 11.06
CA ASN A 178 -7.79 -3.99 10.79
C ASN A 178 -7.54 -5.50 10.95
N ASP A 179 -8.27 -6.15 11.87
CA ASP A 179 -8.15 -7.59 12.12
C ASP A 179 -8.30 -8.39 10.81
N GLY A 180 -9.11 -7.89 9.87
CA GLY A 180 -9.25 -8.43 8.52
C GLY A 180 -7.98 -8.33 7.68
N ALA A 181 -7.23 -7.24 7.76
CA ALA A 181 -5.94 -7.09 7.06
C ALA A 181 -4.88 -8.03 7.64
N ILE A 182 -4.87 -8.23 8.97
CA ILE A 182 -3.98 -9.21 9.61
C ILE A 182 -4.36 -10.63 9.18
N VAL A 183 -5.64 -10.98 9.24
CA VAL A 183 -6.13 -12.31 8.85
C VAL A 183 -5.85 -12.59 7.38
N THR A 184 -6.13 -11.64 6.48
CA THR A 184 -5.83 -11.79 5.05
C THR A 184 -4.33 -11.86 4.78
N ALA A 185 -3.48 -11.12 5.51
CA ALA A 185 -2.04 -11.24 5.40
C ALA A 185 -1.53 -12.59 5.89
N ILE A 186 -2.03 -13.09 7.03
CA ILE A 186 -1.68 -14.42 7.57
C ILE A 186 -2.15 -15.51 6.60
N VAL A 187 -3.41 -15.48 6.19
CA VAL A 187 -4.00 -16.46 5.26
C VAL A 187 -3.31 -16.36 3.90
N GLY A 188 -3.01 -15.17 3.41
CA GLY A 188 -2.29 -14.94 2.16
C GLY A 188 -0.86 -15.48 2.22
N THR A 189 -0.16 -15.28 3.34
CA THR A 189 1.18 -15.82 3.56
C THR A 189 1.15 -17.34 3.69
N LEU A 190 0.18 -17.90 4.41
CA LEU A 190 -0.04 -19.35 4.51
C LEU A 190 -0.37 -19.94 3.14
N ALA A 191 -1.29 -19.32 2.40
CA ALA A 191 -1.69 -19.74 1.06
C ALA A 191 -0.51 -19.66 0.09
N ALA A 192 0.30 -18.59 0.14
CA ALA A 192 1.50 -18.45 -0.67
C ALA A 192 2.56 -19.51 -0.31
N ALA A 193 2.76 -19.80 0.98
CA ALA A 193 3.66 -20.86 1.43
C ALA A 193 3.19 -22.25 0.97
N VAL A 194 1.89 -22.52 1.06
CA VAL A 194 1.28 -23.78 0.58
C VAL A 194 1.36 -23.86 -0.96
N LEU A 195 1.04 -22.79 -1.68
CA LEU A 195 1.13 -22.73 -3.14
C LEU A 195 2.57 -22.90 -3.62
N ALA A 196 3.54 -22.27 -2.97
CA ALA A 196 4.96 -22.48 -3.26
C ALA A 196 5.34 -23.95 -3.02
N GLY A 197 4.93 -24.53 -1.88
CA GLY A 197 5.14 -25.95 -1.58
C GLY A 197 4.53 -26.88 -2.62
N VAL A 198 3.29 -26.64 -3.03
CA VAL A 198 2.55 -27.43 -4.02
C VAL A 198 3.12 -27.24 -5.42
N MET A 199 3.48 -26.03 -5.82
CA MET A 199 4.03 -25.74 -7.15
C MET A 199 5.40 -26.39 -7.35
N VAL A 200 6.22 -26.38 -6.29
CA VAL A 200 7.52 -27.04 -6.27
C VAL A 200 7.35 -28.56 -6.29
N THR A 201 6.49 -29.10 -5.43
CA THR A 201 6.23 -30.55 -5.34
C THR A 201 5.56 -31.09 -6.61
N GLY A 202 4.66 -30.32 -7.22
CA GLY A 202 3.99 -30.67 -8.47
C GLY A 202 4.94 -30.64 -9.67
N ARG A 203 5.86 -29.66 -9.74
CA ARG A 203 6.87 -29.61 -10.82
C ARG A 203 7.90 -30.73 -10.71
N THR A 204 8.27 -31.15 -9.51
CA THR A 204 9.18 -32.29 -9.33
C THR A 204 8.51 -33.61 -9.71
N LEU A 205 7.22 -33.79 -9.40
CA LEU A 205 6.45 -34.97 -9.80
C LEU A 205 6.22 -35.04 -11.32
N ARG A 206 5.84 -33.93 -11.97
CA ARG A 206 5.60 -33.88 -13.43
C ARG A 206 6.84 -34.12 -14.30
N LYS A 207 8.04 -33.78 -13.80
CA LYS A 207 9.30 -34.06 -14.51
C LYS A 207 9.81 -35.50 -14.32
N SER A 208 9.16 -36.27 -13.45
CA SER A 208 9.54 -37.66 -13.13
C SER A 208 8.64 -38.71 -13.82
N ALA A 209 7.60 -38.27 -14.52
CA ALA A 209 6.76 -39.06 -15.42
C ALA A 209 7.15 -38.75 -16.88
#